data_AF-A0A9E7UC56-F1
#
_entry.id   AF-A0A9E7UC56-F1
#
_cell.length_a   1.000
_cell.length_b   1.000
_cell.length_c   1.000
_cell.angle_alpha   90.00
_cell.angle_beta   90.00
_cell.angle_gamma   90.00
#
_symmetry.space_group_name_H-M   'P 1'
#
loop_
_entity.id
_entity.type
_entity.pdbx_description
1 polymer ?
#
loop_
_entity_poly.entity_id
_entity_poly.type
_entity_poly.pdbx_seq_one_letter_code
_entity_poly.pdbx_strand_id
1 'polypeptide(L)'
;MQDSYGVVLFVAFALVFVPTLLGVLATDDSARDRLASHGTSVGEVAVAVVAVTVLLAGLLWVGSPEDGGGFASPAVGLYLSAVGLVVALGYARRLSWLVRADRTATGGVGAGRVAVTGTVECVDPSETPFFERPAAAWSWAVAVKNRHGTNYEGRRAWAVERTGVGGVPFTLDDGSGPVRVDPTEARLELADERTEDRSPGDVPGRAGTVTDLGMGGERFRFTERVLRPGSRATVVGRLTDGAFGASDESLLVASGTASGLRRRLAALAAALGGASLVGGWLCLRLLVTTLGVSLP
;
A
#
# COMPACT_ATOMS: atom_id res chain seq x y z
N MET A 1 -0.51 44.26 -10.48
CA MET A 1 -1.60 43.44 -11.09
C MET A 1 -1.13 42.05 -11.54
N GLN A 2 0.19 41.80 -11.53
CA GLN A 2 0.79 40.49 -11.85
C GLN A 2 0.82 39.54 -10.64
N ASP A 3 0.70 40.07 -9.42
CA ASP A 3 0.84 39.34 -8.14
C ASP A 3 -0.35 38.45 -7.78
N SER A 4 -1.53 38.75 -8.33
CA SER A 4 -2.74 37.93 -8.13
C SER A 4 -2.68 36.62 -8.91
N TYR A 5 -1.87 36.54 -9.96
CA TYR A 5 -1.88 35.39 -10.88
C TYR A 5 -1.30 34.13 -10.26
N GLY A 6 -0.24 34.21 -9.46
CA GLY A 6 0.39 33.02 -8.85
C GLY A 6 -0.52 32.35 -7.83
N VAL A 7 -1.21 33.16 -7.03
CA VAL A 7 -2.18 32.72 -6.04
C VAL A 7 -3.45 32.17 -6.69
N VAL A 8 -3.97 32.86 -7.72
CA VAL A 8 -5.12 32.37 -8.49
C VAL A 8 -4.76 31.08 -9.25
N LEU A 9 -3.54 30.94 -9.80
CA LEU A 9 -3.09 29.70 -10.42
C LEU A 9 -2.94 28.57 -9.41
N PHE A 10 -2.43 28.84 -8.21
CA PHE A 10 -2.27 27.81 -7.18
C PHE A 10 -3.62 27.38 -6.61
N VAL A 11 -4.54 28.32 -6.36
CA VAL A 11 -5.90 28.01 -5.91
C VAL A 11 -6.67 27.31 -7.01
N ALA A 12 -6.55 27.74 -8.27
CA ALA A 12 -7.13 27.03 -9.42
C ALA A 12 -6.50 25.64 -9.59
N PHE A 13 -5.19 25.50 -9.40
CA PHE A 13 -4.50 24.21 -9.40
C PHE A 13 -4.99 23.34 -8.25
N ALA A 14 -5.10 23.82 -7.02
CA ALA A 14 -5.62 23.04 -5.90
C ALA A 14 -7.09 22.63 -6.12
N LEU A 15 -7.94 23.56 -6.60
CA LEU A 15 -9.36 23.31 -6.86
C LEU A 15 -9.61 22.42 -8.08
N VAL A 16 -8.69 22.34 -9.03
CA VAL A 16 -8.82 21.47 -10.21
C VAL A 16 -8.05 20.18 -10.00
N PHE A 17 -6.79 20.27 -9.60
CA PHE A 17 -5.87 19.14 -9.47
C PHE A 17 -6.24 18.23 -8.30
N VAL A 18 -6.66 18.74 -7.13
CA VAL A 18 -7.03 17.85 -6.02
C VAL A 18 -8.31 17.06 -6.37
N PRO A 19 -9.42 17.67 -6.83
CA PRO A 19 -10.58 16.90 -7.27
C PRO A 19 -10.31 16.02 -8.49
N THR A 20 -9.42 16.42 -9.40
CA THR A 20 -9.03 15.59 -10.56
C THR A 20 -8.16 14.43 -10.13
N LEU A 21 -7.21 14.62 -9.21
CA LEU A 21 -6.38 13.56 -8.64
C LEU A 21 -7.23 12.61 -7.80
N LEU A 22 -8.17 13.13 -7.00
CA LEU A 22 -9.14 12.33 -6.26
C LEU A 22 -10.09 11.59 -7.19
N GLY A 23 -10.54 12.24 -8.27
CA GLY A 23 -11.35 11.63 -9.32
C GLY A 23 -10.60 10.50 -10.01
N VAL A 24 -9.33 10.74 -10.41
CA VAL A 24 -8.44 9.74 -11.00
C VAL A 24 -8.18 8.60 -10.02
N LEU A 25 -7.87 8.87 -8.76
CA LEU A 25 -7.72 7.84 -7.71
C LEU A 25 -9.04 7.09 -7.41
N ALA A 26 -10.18 7.71 -7.70
CA ALA A 26 -11.51 7.13 -7.58
C ALA A 26 -12.06 6.55 -8.89
N THR A 27 -11.32 6.58 -10.00
CA THR A 27 -11.72 5.92 -11.26
C THR A 27 -10.66 4.94 -11.74
N ASP A 28 -9.42 5.06 -11.24
CA ASP A 28 -8.31 4.17 -11.52
C ASP A 28 -8.31 3.04 -10.49
N ASP A 29 -8.91 1.92 -10.88
CA ASP A 29 -8.95 0.70 -10.08
C ASP A 29 -7.53 0.19 -9.78
N SER A 30 -6.55 0.47 -10.64
CA SER A 30 -5.14 0.16 -10.39
C SER A 30 -4.54 0.98 -9.24
N ALA A 31 -4.96 2.24 -9.09
CA ALA A 31 -4.53 3.08 -7.97
C ALA A 31 -5.25 2.70 -6.67
N ARG A 32 -6.53 2.32 -6.77
CA ARG A 32 -7.27 1.74 -5.63
C ARG A 32 -6.63 0.44 -5.15
N ASP A 33 -6.27 -0.45 -6.06
CA ASP A 33 -5.60 -1.72 -5.74
C ASP A 33 -4.20 -1.50 -5.17
N ARG A 34 -3.47 -0.49 -5.65
CA ARG A 34 -2.20 -0.06 -5.05
C ARG A 34 -2.39 0.52 -3.65
N LEU A 35 -3.39 1.36 -3.43
CA LEU A 35 -3.66 1.94 -2.12
C LEU A 35 -4.20 0.88 -1.14
N ALA A 36 -5.05 -0.03 -1.61
CA ALA A 36 -5.59 -1.16 -0.86
C ALA A 36 -4.48 -2.17 -0.50
N SER A 37 -3.53 -2.43 -1.40
CA SER A 37 -2.35 -3.26 -1.13
C SER A 37 -1.37 -2.60 -0.16
N HIS A 38 -1.34 -1.27 -0.04
CA HIS A 38 -0.52 -0.56 0.96
C HIS A 38 -1.26 -0.28 2.26
N GLY A 39 -2.59 -0.27 2.24
CA GLY A 39 -3.41 -0.29 3.44
C GLY A 39 -3.93 1.02 3.95
N THR A 40 -3.88 2.00 3.08
CA THR A 40 -4.50 3.29 3.19
C THR A 40 -5.76 3.26 2.35
N SER A 41 -6.91 3.56 2.94
CA SER A 41 -8.11 3.74 2.14
C SER A 41 -7.96 4.97 1.25
N VAL A 42 -8.59 4.96 0.07
CA VAL A 42 -8.61 6.12 -0.84
C VAL A 42 -9.12 7.37 -0.11
N GLY A 43 -10.09 7.19 0.81
CA GLY A 43 -10.61 8.26 1.66
C GLY A 43 -9.58 8.84 2.64
N GLU A 44 -8.72 8.01 3.25
CA GLU A 44 -7.66 8.49 4.16
C GLU A 44 -6.58 9.27 3.40
N VAL A 45 -6.18 8.78 2.22
CA VAL A 45 -5.24 9.51 1.36
C VAL A 45 -5.87 10.79 0.86
N ALA A 46 -7.16 10.77 0.51
CA ALA A 46 -7.88 11.93 0.04
C ALA A 46 -7.95 13.04 1.07
N VAL A 47 -8.34 12.69 2.30
CA VAL A 47 -8.44 13.63 3.42
C VAL A 47 -7.05 14.20 3.75
N ALA A 48 -6.01 13.36 3.75
CA ALA A 48 -4.64 13.82 3.98
C ALA A 48 -4.17 14.78 2.88
N VAL A 49 -4.36 14.44 1.60
CA VAL A 49 -3.98 15.30 0.48
C VAL A 49 -4.72 16.63 0.55
N VAL A 50 -6.04 16.62 0.76
CA VAL A 50 -6.86 17.84 0.87
C VAL A 50 -6.40 18.71 2.04
N ALA A 51 -6.23 18.13 3.23
CA ALA A 51 -5.84 18.88 4.42
C ALA A 51 -4.47 19.57 4.23
N VAL A 52 -3.51 18.87 3.62
CA VAL A 52 -2.17 19.41 3.42
C VAL A 52 -2.13 20.39 2.24
N THR A 53 -2.93 20.19 1.17
CA THR A 53 -3.05 21.18 0.09
C THR A 53 -3.67 22.49 0.59
N VAL A 54 -4.69 22.43 1.44
CA VAL A 54 -5.30 23.62 2.06
C VAL A 54 -4.29 24.35 2.96
N LEU A 55 -3.51 23.60 3.74
CA LEU A 55 -2.44 24.16 4.57
C LEU A 55 -1.36 24.86 3.72
N LEU A 56 -0.91 24.23 2.63
CA LEU A 56 0.05 24.80 1.69
C LEU A 56 -0.49 26.04 0.96
N ALA A 57 -1.76 26.02 0.58
CA ALA A 57 -2.43 27.18 -0.03
C ALA A 57 -2.40 28.38 0.91
N GLY A 58 -2.69 28.16 2.19
CA GLY A 58 -2.60 29.21 3.21
C GLY A 58 -1.18 29.73 3.39
N LEU A 59 -0.17 28.85 3.39
CA LEU A 59 1.25 29.24 3.51
C LEU A 59 1.76 30.02 2.29
N LEU A 60 1.37 29.61 1.08
CA LEU A 60 1.74 30.30 -0.16
C LEU A 60 1.01 31.64 -0.32
N TRP A 61 -0.21 31.77 0.21
CA TRP A 61 -0.95 33.05 0.21
C TRP A 61 -0.24 34.14 1.04
N VAL A 62 0.55 33.76 2.05
CA VAL A 62 1.23 34.70 2.94
C VAL A 62 2.61 35.15 2.39
N GLY A 63 3.17 34.47 1.39
CA GLY A 63 4.46 34.81 0.80
C GLY A 63 4.35 35.79 -0.38
N SER A 64 4.87 37.00 -0.24
CA SER A 64 4.99 37.98 -1.34
C SER A 64 5.93 37.44 -2.45
N PRO A 65 5.55 37.54 -3.74
CA PRO A 65 6.38 37.11 -4.86
C PRO A 65 7.62 37.98 -5.15
N GLU A 66 7.80 39.10 -4.44
CA GLU A 66 8.93 40.00 -4.67
C GLU A 66 10.28 39.47 -4.12
N ASP A 67 10.24 38.51 -3.19
CA ASP A 67 11.44 37.90 -2.59
C ASP A 67 11.75 36.55 -3.25
N GLY A 68 12.55 36.60 -4.32
CA GLY A 68 12.87 35.46 -5.20
C GLY A 68 13.03 34.08 -4.53
N GLY A 69 12.15 33.15 -4.91
CA GLY A 69 12.43 31.71 -5.04
C GLY A 69 12.68 30.86 -3.78
N GLY A 70 12.74 31.41 -2.57
CA GLY A 70 13.20 30.68 -1.38
C GLY A 70 12.19 29.78 -0.66
N PHE A 71 10.88 30.01 -0.80
CA PHE A 71 9.87 29.42 0.10
C PHE A 71 9.24 28.11 -0.38
N ALA A 72 9.37 27.76 -1.65
CA ALA A 72 8.69 26.58 -2.20
C ALA A 72 9.26 25.26 -1.66
N SER A 73 10.58 25.19 -1.38
CA SER A 73 11.24 23.95 -0.96
C SER A 73 10.89 23.49 0.48
N PRO A 74 10.86 24.34 1.52
CA PRO A 74 10.47 23.88 2.87
C PRO A 74 8.98 23.53 2.96
N ALA A 75 8.12 24.22 2.22
CA ALA A 75 6.69 23.93 2.19
C ALA A 75 6.42 22.52 1.62
N VAL A 76 7.05 22.17 0.49
CA VAL A 76 6.98 20.83 -0.09
C VAL A 76 7.52 19.76 0.88
N GLY A 77 8.61 20.06 1.58
CA GLY A 77 9.16 19.14 2.57
C GLY A 77 8.24 18.88 3.77
N LEU A 78 7.53 19.91 4.25
CA LEU A 78 6.48 19.78 5.27
C LEU A 78 5.31 18.92 4.77
N TYR A 79 4.91 19.09 3.50
CA TYR A 79 3.86 18.28 2.89
C TYR A 79 4.23 16.80 2.86
N LEU A 80 5.44 16.48 2.37
CA LEU A 80 5.92 15.10 2.30
C LEU A 80 6.04 14.47 3.69
N SER A 81 6.43 15.27 4.69
CA SER A 81 6.49 14.86 6.10
C SER A 81 5.10 14.56 6.67
N ALA A 82 4.10 15.38 6.37
CA ALA A 82 2.72 15.13 6.80
C ALA A 82 2.15 13.84 6.17
N VAL A 83 2.37 13.64 4.87
CA VAL A 83 1.98 12.41 4.17
C VAL A 83 2.65 11.19 4.80
N GLY A 84 3.96 11.23 5.01
CA GLY A 84 4.69 10.13 5.64
C GLY A 84 4.20 9.80 7.05
N LEU A 85 3.82 10.82 7.84
CA LEU A 85 3.26 10.63 9.17
C LEU A 85 1.87 9.95 9.13
N VAL A 86 1.01 10.34 8.19
CA VAL A 86 -0.30 9.69 7.99
C VAL A 86 -0.13 8.21 7.65
N VAL A 87 0.80 7.89 6.74
CA VAL A 87 1.11 6.49 6.41
C VAL A 87 1.64 5.73 7.63
N ALA A 88 2.56 6.34 8.40
CA ALA A 88 3.07 5.74 9.62
C ALA A 88 1.98 5.47 10.67
N LEU A 89 1.02 6.38 10.83
CA LEU A 89 -0.14 6.19 11.71
C LEU A 89 -1.05 5.05 11.22
N GLY A 90 -1.22 4.89 9.90
CA GLY A 90 -1.92 3.73 9.33
C GLY A 90 -1.29 2.41 9.75
N TYR A 91 0.04 2.29 9.65
CA TYR A 91 0.78 1.12 10.13
C TYR A 91 0.69 0.94 11.65
N ALA A 92 0.79 2.02 12.43
CA ALA A 92 0.66 1.97 13.88
C ALA A 92 -0.74 1.52 14.34
N ARG A 93 -1.80 1.99 13.67
CA ARG A 93 -3.18 1.55 13.92
C ARG A 93 -3.33 0.05 13.67
N ARG A 94 -2.83 -0.44 12.53
CA ARG A 94 -2.83 -1.88 12.19
C ARG A 94 -2.06 -2.71 13.22
N LEU A 95 -0.88 -2.25 13.61
CA LEU A 95 -0.09 -2.89 14.65
C LEU A 95 -0.86 -2.92 15.98
N SER A 96 -1.47 -1.81 16.39
CA SER A 96 -2.24 -1.74 17.63
C SER A 96 -3.44 -2.69 17.61
N TRP A 97 -4.06 -2.89 16.45
CA TRP A 97 -5.13 -3.84 16.30
C TRP A 97 -4.63 -5.29 16.35
N LEU A 98 -3.53 -5.61 15.65
CA LEU A 98 -2.86 -6.91 15.76
C LEU A 98 -2.40 -7.26 17.17
N VAL A 99 -2.04 -6.25 17.98
CA VAL A 99 -1.68 -6.43 19.38
C VAL A 99 -2.93 -6.68 20.23
N ARG A 100 -4.04 -5.97 19.95
CA ARG A 100 -5.32 -6.12 20.67
C ARG A 100 -6.07 -7.42 20.33
N ALA A 101 -5.96 -7.90 19.10
CA ALA A 101 -6.61 -9.12 18.62
C ALA A 101 -5.91 -10.38 19.14
N ASP A 102 -5.49 -10.37 20.41
CA ASP A 102 -4.52 -11.30 20.98
C ASP A 102 -4.85 -12.79 20.74
N ARG A 103 -3.78 -13.59 20.70
CA ARG A 103 -3.69 -14.97 20.16
C ARG A 103 -4.83 -15.86 20.64
N THR A 104 -5.92 -15.88 19.91
CA THR A 104 -7.02 -16.79 20.18
C THR A 104 -6.68 -18.10 19.50
N ALA A 105 -6.64 -19.18 20.29
CA ALA A 105 -6.41 -20.53 19.77
C ALA A 105 -7.48 -20.82 18.70
N THR A 106 -7.08 -21.36 17.54
CA THR A 106 -7.97 -21.55 16.38
C THR A 106 -9.27 -22.31 16.72
N GLY A 107 -9.25 -23.28 17.63
CA GLY A 107 -10.44 -24.02 18.07
C GLY A 107 -11.34 -23.30 19.08
N GLY A 108 -10.93 -22.16 19.64
CA GLY A 108 -11.66 -21.40 20.66
C GLY A 108 -12.21 -20.06 20.19
N VAL A 109 -12.18 -19.81 18.88
CA VAL A 109 -12.46 -18.49 18.33
C VAL A 109 -13.97 -18.26 18.22
N GLY A 110 -14.48 -17.27 18.95
CA GLY A 110 -15.86 -16.80 18.82
C GLY A 110 -16.06 -15.85 17.64
N ALA A 111 -17.32 -15.57 17.31
CA ALA A 111 -17.66 -14.56 16.30
C ALA A 111 -17.12 -13.18 16.71
N GLY A 112 -16.52 -12.46 15.76
CA GLY A 112 -15.92 -11.14 16.02
C GLY A 112 -14.59 -10.92 15.31
N ARG A 113 -13.96 -9.76 15.56
CA ARG A 113 -12.63 -9.45 15.01
C ARG A 113 -11.55 -10.15 15.81
N VAL A 114 -10.76 -10.98 15.14
CA VAL A 114 -9.78 -11.88 15.76
C VAL A 114 -8.54 -11.98 14.89
N ALA A 115 -7.41 -12.36 15.50
CA ALA A 115 -6.21 -12.75 14.80
C ALA A 115 -5.82 -14.17 15.21
N VAL A 116 -5.72 -15.05 14.22
CA VAL A 116 -5.33 -16.44 14.39
C VAL A 116 -4.01 -16.70 13.67
N THR A 117 -3.21 -17.62 14.18
CA THR A 117 -1.96 -18.04 13.54
C THR A 117 -1.88 -19.54 13.60
N GLY A 118 -1.70 -20.20 12.47
CA GLY A 118 -1.63 -21.65 12.41
C GLY A 118 -0.91 -22.13 11.16
N THR A 119 -0.96 -23.43 10.95
CA THR A 119 -0.49 -24.11 9.74
C THR A 119 -1.61 -24.12 8.72
N VAL A 120 -1.27 -23.76 7.48
CA VAL A 120 -2.20 -23.78 6.36
C VAL A 120 -2.39 -25.22 5.90
N GLU A 121 -3.62 -25.70 5.99
CA GLU A 121 -4.04 -26.98 5.46
C GLU A 121 -4.97 -26.74 4.28
N CYS A 122 -4.66 -27.34 3.14
CA CYS A 122 -5.41 -27.14 1.91
C CYS A 122 -5.49 -28.49 1.20
N VAL A 123 -6.70 -29.01 1.04
CA VAL A 123 -6.95 -30.32 0.44
C VAL A 123 -6.61 -30.29 -1.06
N ASP A 124 -7.08 -29.25 -1.75
CA ASP A 124 -6.88 -29.08 -3.20
C ASP A 124 -6.20 -27.73 -3.51
N PRO A 125 -4.88 -27.62 -3.34
CA PRO A 125 -4.17 -26.40 -3.70
C PRO A 125 -4.25 -26.14 -5.21
N SER A 126 -4.46 -24.87 -5.58
CA SER A 126 -4.49 -24.48 -6.99
C SER A 126 -3.11 -24.04 -7.47
N GLU A 127 -2.87 -24.15 -8.77
CA GLU A 127 -1.65 -23.67 -9.40
C GLU A 127 -1.74 -22.17 -9.65
N THR A 128 -0.70 -21.46 -9.28
CA THR A 128 -0.61 -20.03 -9.52
C THR A 128 -0.49 -19.68 -11.01
N PRO A 129 -0.94 -18.49 -11.42
CA PRO A 129 -1.11 -18.19 -12.84
C PRO A 129 0.21 -18.00 -13.60
N PHE A 130 1.31 -17.54 -12.98
CA PHE A 130 2.54 -17.24 -13.73
C PHE A 130 3.53 -18.38 -13.68
N PHE A 131 3.69 -19.00 -12.50
CA PHE A 131 4.74 -20.01 -12.28
C PHE A 131 4.20 -21.40 -11.93
N GLU A 132 2.88 -21.61 -12.00
CA GLU A 132 2.22 -22.91 -11.81
C GLU A 132 2.61 -23.57 -10.48
N ARG A 133 2.73 -22.76 -9.43
CA ARG A 133 3.14 -23.21 -8.10
C ARG A 133 1.90 -23.62 -7.32
N PRO A 134 1.89 -24.77 -6.62
CA PRO A 134 0.76 -25.14 -5.77
C PRO A 134 0.67 -24.16 -4.59
N ALA A 135 -0.49 -23.53 -4.45
CA ALA A 135 -0.73 -22.50 -3.44
C ALA A 135 -2.19 -22.51 -2.95
N ALA A 136 -2.37 -22.18 -1.67
CA ALA A 136 -3.68 -21.90 -1.08
C ALA A 136 -4.14 -20.47 -1.38
N ALA A 137 -3.20 -19.51 -1.42
CA ALA A 137 -3.44 -18.13 -1.81
C ALA A 137 -2.22 -17.56 -2.54
N TRP A 138 -2.42 -16.60 -3.43
CA TRP A 138 -1.35 -15.97 -4.19
C TRP A 138 -1.69 -14.53 -4.57
N SER A 139 -0.65 -13.72 -4.71
CA SER A 139 -0.72 -12.37 -5.27
C SER A 139 0.28 -12.25 -6.41
N TRP A 140 -0.08 -11.57 -7.49
CA TRP A 140 0.79 -11.38 -8.64
C TRP A 140 0.82 -9.92 -9.07
N ALA A 141 1.92 -9.55 -9.74
CA ALA A 141 2.12 -8.24 -10.33
C ALA A 141 2.89 -8.37 -11.65
N VAL A 142 2.48 -7.59 -12.64
CA VAL A 142 3.18 -7.44 -13.92
C VAL A 142 3.68 -6.00 -14.01
N ALA A 143 4.99 -5.84 -14.14
CA ALA A 143 5.61 -4.57 -14.42
C ALA A 143 6.17 -4.53 -15.84
N VAL A 144 6.07 -3.38 -16.48
CA VAL A 144 6.55 -3.14 -17.85
C VAL A 144 7.72 -2.18 -17.80
N LYS A 145 8.75 -2.49 -18.58
CA LYS A 145 9.86 -1.59 -18.85
C LYS A 145 9.59 -0.84 -20.14
N ASN A 146 9.23 0.43 -20.02
CA ASN A 146 8.87 1.27 -21.16
C ASN A 146 10.13 1.75 -21.91
N ARG A 147 10.09 1.67 -23.25
CA ARG A 147 11.16 2.14 -24.15
C ARG A 147 11.48 3.63 -23.96
N HIS A 148 10.43 4.41 -23.69
CA HIS A 148 10.46 5.87 -23.59
C HIS A 148 10.24 6.38 -22.15
N GLY A 149 9.97 5.50 -21.19
CA GLY A 149 9.72 5.88 -19.80
C GLY A 149 11.02 5.95 -19.01
N THR A 150 11.53 7.15 -18.76
CA THR A 150 12.69 7.38 -17.88
C THR A 150 12.26 7.78 -16.48
N ASN A 151 12.93 7.26 -15.45
CA ASN A 151 12.86 7.82 -14.10
C ASN A 151 13.53 9.21 -14.07
N TYR A 152 13.50 9.87 -12.91
CA TYR A 152 14.13 11.18 -12.69
C TYR A 152 15.65 11.21 -12.96
N GLU A 153 16.29 10.03 -13.07
CA GLU A 153 17.72 9.86 -13.39
C GLU A 153 17.96 9.55 -14.89
N GLY A 154 16.94 9.63 -15.74
CA GLY A 154 17.07 9.30 -17.17
C GLY A 154 17.17 7.79 -17.46
N ARG A 155 16.96 6.92 -16.46
CA ARG A 155 17.03 5.45 -16.61
C ARG A 155 15.66 4.87 -16.88
N ARG A 156 15.60 3.86 -17.75
CA ARG A 156 14.35 3.13 -18.03
C ARG A 156 13.81 2.48 -16.76
N ALA A 157 12.62 2.91 -16.33
CA ALA A 157 11.98 2.46 -15.10
C ALA A 157 11.02 1.29 -15.35
N TRP A 158 10.87 0.44 -14.35
CA TRP A 158 9.78 -0.53 -14.29
C TRP A 158 8.54 0.17 -13.74
N ALA A 159 7.44 0.11 -14.48
CA ALA A 159 6.14 0.54 -14.02
C ALA A 159 5.26 -0.69 -13.79
N VAL A 160 4.72 -0.87 -12.58
CA VAL A 160 3.69 -1.90 -12.35
C VAL A 160 2.46 -1.48 -13.15
N GLU A 161 1.99 -2.35 -14.05
CA GLU A 161 0.82 -2.07 -14.89
C GLU A 161 -0.41 -2.84 -14.43
N ARG A 162 -0.21 -4.07 -13.93
CA ARG A 162 -1.30 -4.94 -13.48
C ARG A 162 -0.93 -5.67 -12.21
N THR A 163 -1.94 -5.93 -11.40
CA THR A 163 -1.85 -6.72 -10.18
C THR A 163 -3.10 -7.57 -10.04
N GLY A 164 -3.01 -8.65 -9.28
CA GLY A 164 -4.18 -9.40 -8.88
C GLY A 164 -3.89 -10.35 -7.73
N VAL A 165 -4.97 -10.88 -7.18
CA VAL A 165 -4.95 -11.86 -6.10
C VAL A 165 -5.80 -13.04 -6.49
N GLY A 166 -5.54 -14.18 -5.86
CA GLY A 166 -6.36 -15.36 -6.00
C GLY A 166 -6.06 -16.35 -4.88
N GLY A 167 -6.92 -17.36 -4.76
CA GLY A 167 -6.76 -18.38 -3.77
C GLY A 167 -7.93 -19.34 -3.78
N VAL A 168 -7.78 -20.41 -3.01
CA VAL A 168 -8.81 -21.40 -2.74
C VAL A 168 -9.06 -21.43 -1.23
N PRO A 169 -10.30 -21.71 -0.78
CA PRO A 169 -10.57 -21.85 0.64
C PRO A 169 -9.65 -22.89 1.29
N PHE A 170 -9.09 -22.55 2.43
CA PHE A 170 -8.17 -23.41 3.19
C PHE A 170 -8.53 -23.39 4.67
N THR A 171 -7.95 -24.31 5.44
CA THR A 171 -8.07 -24.32 6.90
C THR A 171 -6.77 -23.87 7.54
N LEU A 172 -6.89 -23.19 8.66
CA LEU A 172 -5.77 -22.78 9.51
C LEU A 172 -5.91 -23.48 10.85
N ASP A 173 -4.91 -24.27 11.24
CA ASP A 173 -4.92 -24.99 12.50
C ASP A 173 -3.60 -24.77 13.27
N ASP A 174 -3.71 -24.36 14.53
CA ASP A 174 -2.58 -24.24 15.44
C ASP A 174 -2.40 -25.47 16.37
N GLY A 175 -3.25 -26.49 16.18
CA GLY A 175 -3.35 -27.69 16.99
C GLY A 175 -4.54 -27.68 17.96
N SER A 176 -5.25 -26.56 18.09
CA SER A 176 -6.47 -26.45 18.92
C SER A 176 -7.76 -26.70 18.14
N GLY A 177 -7.72 -26.70 16.81
CA GLY A 177 -8.87 -26.96 15.95
C GLY A 177 -8.85 -26.10 14.69
N PRO A 178 -9.38 -26.58 13.56
CA PRO A 178 -9.27 -25.88 12.29
C PRO A 178 -10.25 -24.69 12.18
N VAL A 179 -9.78 -23.60 11.58
CA VAL A 179 -10.62 -22.46 11.18
C VAL A 179 -10.59 -22.31 9.67
N ARG A 180 -11.76 -22.18 9.04
CA ARG A 180 -11.87 -22.00 7.60
C ARG A 180 -11.56 -20.55 7.20
N VAL A 181 -10.78 -20.39 6.14
CA VAL A 181 -10.37 -19.11 5.58
C VAL A 181 -10.69 -19.10 4.10
N ASP A 182 -11.45 -18.11 3.65
CA ASP A 182 -11.66 -17.83 2.24
C ASP A 182 -10.80 -16.62 1.82
N PRO A 183 -9.76 -16.81 0.97
CA PRO A 183 -8.86 -15.73 0.59
C PRO A 183 -9.35 -14.86 -0.57
N THR A 184 -10.52 -15.11 -1.17
CA THR A 184 -10.91 -14.49 -2.46
C THR A 184 -10.89 -12.96 -2.47
N GLU A 185 -11.40 -12.29 -1.42
CA GLU A 185 -11.31 -10.82 -1.28
C GLU A 185 -10.32 -10.41 -0.17
N ALA A 186 -9.52 -11.37 0.30
CA ALA A 186 -8.55 -11.10 1.34
C ALA A 186 -7.37 -10.29 0.79
N ARG A 187 -6.88 -9.39 1.63
CA ARG A 187 -5.56 -8.81 1.42
C ARG A 187 -4.49 -9.85 1.72
N LEU A 188 -3.54 -10.00 0.80
CA LEU A 188 -2.48 -11.00 0.91
C LEU A 188 -1.11 -10.34 1.15
N GLU A 189 -0.44 -10.70 2.25
CA GLU A 189 0.94 -10.31 2.58
C GLU A 189 1.84 -11.55 2.63
N LEU A 190 2.26 -11.99 1.44
CA LEU A 190 2.93 -13.27 1.24
C LEU A 190 4.45 -13.05 1.10
N ALA A 191 5.27 -13.91 1.71
CA ALA A 191 6.72 -13.75 1.74
C ALA A 191 7.44 -14.53 0.63
N ASP A 192 6.79 -15.56 0.10
CA ASP A 192 7.40 -16.50 -0.83
C ASP A 192 7.27 -15.99 -2.28
N GLU A 193 8.14 -15.04 -2.60
CA GLU A 193 8.19 -14.33 -3.88
C GLU A 193 9.05 -15.04 -4.92
N ARG A 194 8.57 -15.07 -6.16
CA ARG A 194 9.33 -15.36 -7.37
C ARG A 194 9.14 -14.23 -8.38
N THR A 195 10.24 -13.83 -9.00
CA THR A 195 10.26 -12.74 -9.99
C THR A 195 11.04 -13.16 -11.22
N GLU A 196 10.47 -12.99 -12.40
CA GLU A 196 11.13 -13.25 -13.69
C GLU A 196 10.91 -12.12 -14.68
N ASP A 197 12.00 -11.72 -15.34
CA ASP A 197 11.98 -10.74 -16.43
C ASP A 197 11.93 -11.48 -17.77
N ARG A 198 10.92 -11.20 -18.60
CA ARG A 198 10.71 -11.82 -19.90
C ARG A 198 10.60 -10.80 -21.03
N SER A 199 10.89 -11.25 -22.24
CA SER A 199 10.71 -10.46 -23.46
C SER A 199 9.24 -10.40 -23.87
N PRO A 200 8.81 -9.38 -24.64
CA PRO A 200 7.49 -9.36 -25.23
C PRO A 200 7.22 -10.62 -26.04
N GLY A 201 6.06 -11.25 -25.84
CA GLY A 201 5.67 -12.51 -26.48
C GLY A 201 6.11 -13.78 -25.75
N ASP A 202 7.02 -13.70 -24.77
CA ASP A 202 7.39 -14.83 -23.90
C ASP A 202 6.65 -14.74 -22.56
N VAL A 203 5.41 -15.24 -22.55
CA VAL A 203 4.48 -15.11 -21.44
C VAL A 203 4.50 -16.39 -20.60
N PRO A 204 4.81 -16.33 -19.28
CA PRO A 204 4.93 -17.53 -18.46
C PRO A 204 3.56 -18.09 -18.05
N GLY A 205 3.47 -19.43 -17.98
CA GLY A 205 2.30 -20.17 -17.50
C GLY A 205 1.00 -19.72 -18.14
N ARG A 206 0.03 -19.38 -17.29
CA ARG A 206 -1.30 -18.89 -17.67
C ARG A 206 -1.42 -17.36 -17.62
N ALA A 207 -0.31 -16.62 -17.59
CA ALA A 207 -0.34 -15.16 -17.47
C ALA A 207 -1.23 -14.49 -18.54
N GLY A 208 -1.22 -14.99 -19.78
CA GLY A 208 -2.07 -14.46 -20.86
C GLY A 208 -3.58 -14.67 -20.67
N THR A 209 -4.00 -15.52 -19.72
CA THR A 209 -5.42 -15.75 -19.39
C THR A 209 -5.91 -14.86 -18.25
N VAL A 210 -5.02 -14.44 -17.35
CA VAL A 210 -5.36 -13.63 -16.18
C VAL A 210 -5.07 -12.14 -16.36
N THR A 211 -4.31 -11.78 -17.40
CA THR A 211 -4.08 -10.40 -17.79
C THR A 211 -4.09 -10.28 -19.31
N ASP A 212 -4.81 -9.28 -19.82
CA ASP A 212 -4.71 -8.89 -21.22
C ASP A 212 -3.36 -8.20 -21.42
N LEU A 213 -2.39 -8.93 -21.99
CA LEU A 213 -1.01 -8.49 -22.18
C LEU A 213 -0.82 -7.67 -23.46
N GLY A 214 -1.88 -7.08 -24.04
CA GLY A 214 -1.79 -6.08 -25.11
C GLY A 214 -1.01 -4.79 -24.75
N MET A 215 -0.29 -4.80 -23.63
CA MET A 215 0.53 -3.70 -23.13
C MET A 215 1.83 -3.59 -23.94
N GLY A 216 2.11 -2.40 -24.47
CA GLY A 216 3.39 -2.12 -25.14
C GLY A 216 4.54 -2.04 -24.15
N GLY A 217 5.66 -2.71 -24.41
CA GLY A 217 6.83 -2.72 -23.52
C GLY A 217 8.05 -3.36 -24.15
N GLU A 218 9.25 -3.02 -23.68
CA GLU A 218 10.48 -3.71 -24.13
C GLU A 218 10.75 -4.99 -23.36
N ARG A 219 10.31 -5.03 -22.10
CA ARG A 219 10.42 -6.17 -21.19
C ARG A 219 9.28 -6.15 -20.20
N PHE A 220 8.90 -7.34 -19.76
CA PHE A 220 7.91 -7.58 -18.72
C PHE A 220 8.59 -8.22 -17.52
N ARG A 221 8.14 -7.87 -16.33
CA ARG A 221 8.57 -8.45 -15.07
C ARG A 221 7.35 -9.05 -14.40
N PHE A 222 7.33 -10.36 -14.31
CA PHE A 222 6.27 -11.12 -13.66
C PHE A 222 6.73 -11.41 -12.23
N THR A 223 5.98 -10.93 -11.25
CA THR A 223 6.21 -11.17 -9.83
C THR A 223 5.03 -11.94 -9.28
N GLU A 224 5.28 -12.98 -8.50
CA GLU A 224 4.24 -13.77 -7.86
C GLU A 224 4.68 -14.14 -6.46
N ARG A 225 3.76 -14.00 -5.50
CA ARG A 225 3.97 -14.39 -4.10
C ARG A 225 2.90 -15.39 -3.72
N VAL A 226 3.28 -16.42 -2.97
CA VAL A 226 2.38 -17.55 -2.69
C VAL A 226 2.32 -17.90 -1.21
N LEU A 227 1.19 -18.48 -0.81
CA LEU A 227 1.01 -19.15 0.46
C LEU A 227 0.88 -20.65 0.18
N ARG A 228 1.91 -21.41 0.53
CA ARG A 228 1.91 -22.85 0.30
C ARG A 228 1.16 -23.60 1.41
N PRO A 229 0.50 -24.72 1.08
CA PRO A 229 0.08 -25.69 2.09
C PRO A 229 1.26 -26.09 2.99
N GLY A 230 1.00 -26.33 4.26
CA GLY A 230 2.00 -26.63 5.29
C GLY A 230 2.80 -25.43 5.80
N SER A 231 2.64 -24.24 5.21
CA SER A 231 3.28 -23.02 5.70
C SER A 231 2.53 -22.44 6.89
N ARG A 232 3.23 -21.69 7.75
CA ARG A 232 2.56 -20.87 8.77
C ARG A 232 1.95 -19.62 8.15
N ALA A 233 0.73 -19.30 8.55
CA ALA A 233 0.05 -18.06 8.21
C ALA A 233 -0.59 -17.42 9.44
N THR A 234 -0.75 -16.11 9.37
CA THR A 234 -1.49 -15.31 10.32
C THR A 234 -2.68 -14.70 9.59
N VAL A 235 -3.89 -15.02 10.03
CA VAL A 235 -5.13 -14.53 9.43
C VAL A 235 -5.85 -13.64 10.43
N VAL A 236 -6.31 -12.51 9.93
CA VAL A 236 -6.63 -11.37 10.73
C VAL A 236 -7.85 -10.72 10.10
N GLY A 237 -9.00 -10.77 10.78
CA GLY A 237 -10.27 -10.36 10.18
C GLY A 237 -11.43 -10.59 11.12
N ARG A 238 -12.66 -10.49 10.61
CA ARG A 238 -13.88 -10.84 11.31
C ARG A 238 -14.25 -12.29 11.02
N LEU A 239 -14.31 -13.08 12.08
CA LEU A 239 -14.86 -14.43 12.03
C LEU A 239 -16.38 -14.36 12.14
N THR A 240 -17.08 -15.00 11.19
CA THR A 240 -18.54 -15.17 11.19
C THR A 240 -18.83 -16.65 11.01
N ASP A 241 -19.63 -17.25 11.89
CA ASP A 241 -20.00 -18.67 11.84
C ASP A 241 -18.80 -19.64 11.72
N GLY A 242 -17.69 -19.34 12.41
CA GLY A 242 -16.50 -20.18 12.42
C GLY A 242 -15.62 -20.08 11.17
N ALA A 243 -15.90 -19.15 10.25
CA ALA A 243 -15.11 -18.92 9.05
C ALA A 243 -14.74 -17.44 8.88
N PHE A 244 -13.57 -17.20 8.29
CA PHE A 244 -13.24 -15.92 7.68
C PHE A 244 -13.82 -15.91 6.28
N GLY A 245 -14.88 -15.13 6.09
CA GLY A 245 -15.63 -15.09 4.83
C GLY A 245 -15.04 -14.14 3.81
N ALA A 246 -15.33 -14.41 2.54
CA ALA A 246 -14.91 -13.61 1.39
C ALA A 246 -15.34 -12.15 1.50
N SER A 247 -16.52 -11.84 2.06
CA SER A 247 -17.07 -10.47 2.12
C SER A 247 -16.47 -9.54 3.17
N ASP A 248 -15.41 -9.96 3.87
CA ASP A 248 -14.69 -9.10 4.80
C ASP A 248 -13.50 -8.44 4.10
N GLU A 249 -13.72 -7.23 3.56
CA GLU A 249 -12.65 -6.39 2.99
C GLU A 249 -11.50 -6.09 3.96
N SER A 250 -11.70 -6.32 5.26
CA SER A 250 -10.66 -6.16 6.28
C SER A 250 -9.87 -7.44 6.58
N LEU A 251 -10.16 -8.55 5.88
CA LEU A 251 -9.45 -9.81 5.99
C LEU A 251 -8.03 -9.67 5.45
N LEU A 252 -7.05 -9.91 6.31
CA LEU A 252 -5.63 -9.95 6.00
C LEU A 252 -5.11 -11.36 6.22
N VAL A 253 -4.50 -11.94 5.18
CA VAL A 253 -3.77 -13.19 5.22
C VAL A 253 -2.29 -12.89 5.03
N ALA A 254 -1.52 -13.02 6.10
CA ALA A 254 -0.09 -12.80 6.09
C ALA A 254 0.68 -14.11 6.27
N SER A 255 1.72 -14.29 5.47
CA SER A 255 2.65 -15.41 5.64
C SER A 255 3.49 -15.25 6.91
N GLY A 256 3.75 -16.37 7.59
CA GLY A 256 4.56 -16.42 8.80
C GLY A 256 3.74 -16.20 10.08
N THR A 257 4.46 -15.85 11.15
CA THR A 257 3.88 -15.70 12.49
C THR A 257 3.43 -14.28 12.77
N ALA A 258 2.45 -14.13 13.67
CA ALA A 258 2.02 -12.81 14.14
C ALA A 258 3.17 -11.97 14.70
N SER A 259 4.18 -12.57 15.33
CA SER A 259 5.35 -11.85 15.84
C SER A 259 6.28 -11.34 14.73
N GLY A 260 6.39 -12.07 13.62
CA GLY A 260 7.10 -11.62 12.42
C GLY A 260 6.37 -10.44 11.76
N LEU A 261 5.06 -10.55 11.59
CA LEU A 261 4.21 -9.49 11.03
C LEU A 261 4.25 -8.22 11.90
N ARG A 262 4.08 -8.36 13.23
CA ARG A 262 4.17 -7.24 14.18
C ARG A 262 5.52 -6.51 14.08
N ARG A 263 6.63 -7.26 14.00
CA ARG A 263 7.97 -6.65 13.86
C ARG A 263 8.13 -5.88 12.57
N ARG A 264 7.64 -6.41 11.45
CA ARG A 264 7.69 -5.73 10.14
C ARG A 264 6.87 -4.44 10.15
N LEU A 265 5.63 -4.50 10.64
CA LEU A 265 4.75 -3.33 10.71
C LEU A 265 5.29 -2.27 11.70
N ALA A 266 5.84 -2.70 12.84
CA ALA A 266 6.48 -1.80 13.79
C ALA A 266 7.72 -1.11 13.19
N ALA A 267 8.57 -1.85 12.47
CA ALA A 267 9.73 -1.30 11.80
C ALA A 267 9.33 -0.27 10.73
N LEU A 268 8.30 -0.56 9.93
CA LEU A 268 7.78 0.37 8.92
C LEU A 268 7.17 1.62 9.57
N ALA A 269 6.34 1.46 10.60
CA ALA A 269 5.75 2.59 11.32
C ALA A 269 6.83 3.48 11.96
N ALA A 270 7.85 2.88 12.59
CA ALA A 270 8.94 3.61 13.22
C ALA A 270 9.84 4.31 12.18
N ALA A 271 10.18 3.63 11.08
CA ALA A 271 11.02 4.20 10.04
C ALA A 271 10.32 5.39 9.34
N LEU A 272 9.07 5.20 8.92
CA LEU A 272 8.31 6.25 8.24
C LEU A 272 7.96 7.40 9.21
N GLY A 273 7.54 7.08 10.43
CA GLY A 273 7.22 8.08 11.45
C GLY A 273 8.45 8.90 11.83
N GLY A 274 9.58 8.24 12.09
CA GLY A 274 10.85 8.89 12.41
C GLY A 274 11.35 9.79 11.28
N ALA A 275 11.39 9.27 10.04
CA ALA A 275 11.79 10.05 8.87
C ALA A 275 10.89 11.28 8.66
N SER A 276 9.57 11.12 8.85
CA SER A 276 8.58 12.19 8.71
C SER A 276 8.74 13.27 9.79
N LEU A 277 8.98 12.88 11.04
CA LEU A 277 9.19 13.83 12.13
C LEU A 277 10.50 14.61 11.96
N VAL A 278 11.58 13.93 11.58
CA VAL A 278 12.88 14.58 11.32
C VAL A 278 12.79 15.49 10.11
N GLY A 279 12.22 15.02 9.00
CA GLY A 279 12.02 15.82 7.79
C GLY A 279 11.13 17.05 8.05
N GLY A 280 10.03 16.85 8.78
CA GLY A 280 9.11 17.93 9.13
C GLY A 280 9.77 18.96 10.02
N TRP A 281 10.54 18.54 11.01
CA TRP A 281 11.30 19.44 11.88
C TRP A 281 12.37 20.23 11.11
N LEU A 282 13.12 19.59 10.23
CA LEU A 282 14.12 20.27 9.39
C LEU A 282 13.49 21.31 8.46
N CYS A 283 12.37 20.95 7.81
CA CYS A 283 11.67 21.85 6.91
C CYS A 283 11.01 23.01 7.65
N LEU A 284 10.45 22.75 8.84
CA LEU A 284 9.94 23.80 9.72
C LEU A 284 11.05 24.75 10.16
N ARG A 285 12.21 24.21 10.55
CA ARG A 285 13.36 25.02 10.95
C ARG A 285 13.84 25.91 9.79
N LEU A 286 13.95 25.34 8.59
CA LEU A 286 14.31 26.11 7.39
C LEU A 286 13.28 27.21 7.11
N LEU A 287 11.99 26.89 7.17
CA LEU A 287 10.91 27.86 6.99
C LEU A 287 11.00 29.02 8.00
N VAL A 288 11.23 28.69 9.27
CA VAL A 288 11.38 29.70 10.33
C VAL A 288 12.61 30.58 10.10
N THR A 289 13.74 29.98 9.70
CA THR A 289 14.94 30.77 9.35
C THR A 289 14.72 31.66 8.13
N THR A 290 13.99 31.20 7.11
CA THR A 290 13.67 32.04 5.93
C THR A 290 12.71 33.18 6.27
N LEU A 291 11.90 33.02 7.32
CA LEU A 291 11.02 34.07 7.83
C LEU A 291 11.73 35.03 8.80
N GLY A 292 13.03 34.84 9.06
CA GLY A 292 13.81 35.69 9.96
C GLY A 292 13.41 35.56 11.44
N VAL A 293 12.65 34.52 11.81
CA VAL A 293 12.26 34.25 13.19
C VAL A 293 13.32 33.35 13.83
N SER A 294 13.87 33.77 14.97
CA SER A 294 14.77 32.94 15.77
C SER A 294 13.96 32.00 16.67
N LEU A 295 14.14 30.69 16.48
CA LEU A 295 13.67 29.71 17.46
C LEU A 295 14.66 29.69 18.64
N PRO A 296 14.18 29.66 19.89
CA PRO A 296 15.02 29.46 21.06
C PRO A 296 15.68 28.08 21.07
#